data_AF-X1JE29-F1
#
_entry.id   AF-X1JE29-F1
#
_cell.length_a   1.000
_cell.length_b   1.000
_cell.length_c   1.000
_cell.angle_alpha   90.00
_cell.angle_beta   90.00
_cell.angle_gamma   90.00
#
_symmetry.space_group_name_H-M   'P 1'
#
loop_
_entity.id
_entity.type
_entity.pdbx_description
1 polymer ?
#
loop_
_entity_poly.entity_id
_entity_poly.type
_entity_poly.pdbx_seq_one_letter_code
_entity_poly.pdbx_strand_id
1 'polypeptide(L)' 'MNELMAGGARWAVKRGFGSEEDLDATEEGGCLKGADPSKISDKAIKRGMPQAGTLG' A
#
# COMPACT_ATOMS: atom_id res chain seq x y z
N MET A 1 7.92 2.89 -2.71
CA MET A 1 7.48 1.64 -2.08
C MET A 1 7.20 1.81 -0.59
N ASN A 2 8.11 2.41 0.19
CA ASN A 2 7.91 2.60 1.63
C ASN A 2 6.64 3.38 1.98
N GLU A 3 6.34 4.45 1.23
CA GLU A 3 5.11 5.24 1.41
C GLU A 3 3.84 4.43 1.12
N LEU A 4 3.88 3.53 0.12
CA LEU A 4 2.78 2.62 -0.17
C LEU A 4 2.59 1.64 0.99
N MET A 5 3.68 1.04 1.48
CA MET A 5 3.62 0.07 2.58
C MET A 5 3.14 0.70 3.90
N ALA A 6 3.52 1.95 4.18
CA ALA A 6 3.08 2.67 5.37
C ALA A 6 1.70 3.33 5.22
N GLY A 7 1.31 3.72 4.00
CA GLY A 7 0.09 4.48 3.71
C GLY A 7 -1.06 3.65 3.14
N GLY A 8 -0.82 2.40 2.76
CA GLY A 8 -1.81 1.49 2.20
C GLY A 8 -2.55 2.07 0.98
N ALA A 9 -3.84 1.78 0.87
CA ALA A 9 -4.70 2.26 -0.23
C ALA A 9 -4.78 3.80 -0.30
N ARG A 10 -4.64 4.50 0.83
CA ARG A 10 -4.64 5.98 0.85
C ARG A 10 -3.51 6.57 0.00
N TRP A 11 -2.36 5.88 -0.08
CA TRP A 11 -1.27 6.30 -0.95
C TRP A 11 -1.66 6.22 -2.43
N ALA A 12 -2.45 5.20 -2.81
CA ALA A 12 -2.90 5.01 -4.18
C ALA A 12 -3.92 6.10 -4.57
N VAL A 13 -4.91 6.36 -3.72
CA VAL A 13 -5.91 7.42 -3.93
C VAL A 13 -5.25 8.80 -4.07
N LYS A 14 -4.28 9.14 -3.21
CA LYS A 14 -3.50 10.39 -3.31
C LYS A 14 -2.72 10.54 -4.63
N ARG A 15 -2.46 9.45 -5.34
CA ARG A 15 -1.80 9.44 -6.65
C ARG A 15 -2.78 9.37 -7.82
N GLY A 16 -4.08 9.46 -7.56
CA GLY A 16 -5.15 9.43 -8.57
C GLY A 16 -5.64 8.03 -8.91
N PHE A 17 -5.31 7.01 -8.12
CA PHE A 17 -5.81 5.65 -8.29
C PHE A 17 -6.96 5.39 -7.31
N GLY A 18 -8.19 5.63 -7.76
CA GLY A 18 -9.41 5.48 -6.95
C GLY A 18 -9.95 6.81 -6.42
N SER A 19 -11.02 6.75 -5.62
CA SER A 19 -11.65 7.89 -4.94
C SER A 19 -11.54 7.78 -3.42
N GLU A 20 -11.89 8.85 -2.70
CA GLU A 20 -11.94 8.82 -1.23
C GLU A 20 -13.01 7.83 -0.72
N GLU A 21 -14.10 7.63 -1.47
CA GLU A 21 -15.17 6.69 -1.10
C GLU A 21 -14.68 5.23 -1.11
N ASP A 22 -13.68 4.91 -1.95
CA ASP A 22 -13.04 3.59 -1.95
C ASP A 22 -12.36 3.29 -0.60
N LEU A 23 -11.82 4.32 0.06
CA LEU A 23 -11.21 4.17 1.37
C LEU A 23 -12.27 3.87 2.43
N ASP A 24 -13.40 4.56 2.40
CA ASP A 24 -14.50 4.33 3.35
C ASP A 24 -15.09 2.92 3.23
N ALA A 25 -15.07 2.36 2.02
CA ALA A 25 -15.52 0.99 1.74
C ALA A 25 -14.46 -0.10 2.00
N THR A 26 -13.22 0.27 2.32
CA THR A 26 -12.12 -0.67 2.55
C THR A 26 -11.85 -0.84 4.05
N GLU A 27 -11.68 -2.08 4.51
CA GLU A 27 -11.33 -2.37 5.91
C GLU A 27 -10.14 -1.53 6.40
N GLU A 28 -10.26 -0.94 7.60
CA GLU A 28 -9.28 -0.01 8.20
C GLU A 28 -8.92 1.21 7.31
N GLY A 29 -9.78 1.56 6.35
CA GLY A 29 -9.50 2.57 5.34
C GLY A 29 -8.34 2.17 4.41
N GLY A 30 -8.16 0.86 4.21
CA GLY A 30 -7.10 0.26 3.42
C GLY A 30 -5.68 0.47 3.97
N CYS A 31 -5.52 0.76 5.26
CA CYS A 31 -4.20 1.01 5.85
C CYS A 31 -4.19 0.70 7.36
N LEU A 32 -3.49 -0.39 7.72
CA LEU A 32 -3.24 -0.79 9.10
C LEU A 32 -2.27 0.17 9.80
N LYS A 33 -2.59 0.53 11.05
CA LYS A 33 -1.73 1.38 11.87
C LYS A 33 -0.44 0.65 12.28
N GLY A 34 0.67 1.38 12.31
CA GLY A 34 1.96 0.87 12.78
C GLY A 34 2.73 0.02 11.77
N ALA A 35 2.32 0.01 10.49
CA ALA A 35 3.13 -0.59 9.44
C ALA A 35 4.51 0.08 9.35
N ASP A 36 5.57 -0.70 9.55
CA ASP A 36 6.96 -0.23 9.55
C ASP A 36 7.76 -0.91 8.42
N PRO A 37 7.96 -0.21 7.28
CA PRO A 37 8.77 -0.69 6.17
C PRO A 37 10.19 -1.13 6.55
N SER A 38 10.78 -0.60 7.64
CA SER A 38 12.14 -0.95 8.07
C SER A 38 12.27 -2.39 8.56
N LYS A 39 11.14 -3.03 8.89
CA LYS A 39 11.10 -4.45 9.31
C LYS A 39 11.05 -5.42 8.14
N ILE A 40 10.95 -4.92 6.91
CA ILE A 40 10.84 -5.75 5.70
C ILE A 40 12.23 -5.92 5.08
N SER A 41 12.61 -7.17 4.80
CA SER A 41 13.90 -7.45 4.16
C SER A 41 13.99 -6.86 2.74
N ASP A 42 15.20 -6.46 2.33
CA ASP A 42 15.48 -6.00 0.97
C ASP A 42 15.06 -7.00 -0.10
N LYS A 43 15.21 -8.30 0.19
CA LYS A 43 14.81 -9.38 -0.73
C LYS A 43 13.30 -9.37 -0.98
N ALA A 44 12.49 -9.17 0.07
CA ALA A 44 11.03 -9.11 -0.07
C ALA A 44 10.59 -7.86 -0.84
N ILE A 45 11.20 -6.70 -0.57
CA ILE A 45 10.92 -5.46 -1.29
C ILE A 45 11.25 -5.61 -2.77
N LYS A 46 12.47 -6.07 -3.11
CA LYS A 46 12.90 -6.25 -4.51
C LYS A 46 12.00 -7.22 -5.27
N ARG A 47 11.52 -8.28 -4.60
CA ARG A 47 10.61 -9.26 -5.22
C ARG A 47 9.22 -8.68 -5.48
N GLY A 48 8.63 -7.98 -4.50
CA GLY A 48 7.23 -7.52 -4.58
C GLY A 48 7.03 -6.19 -5.30
N MET A 49 8.02 -5.29 -5.29
CA MET A 49 7.89 -3.95 -5.88
C MET A 49 7.43 -3.93 -7.35
N PRO A 50 7.96 -4.76 -8.27
CA PRO A 50 7.50 -4.77 -9.66
C PRO A 50 6.12 -5.43 -9.85
N GLN A 51 5.56 -6.06 -8.82
CA GLN A 51 4.29 -6.80 -8.89
C GLN A 51 3.10 -5.98 -8.34
N ALA A 52 3.33 -4.75 -7.89
CA ALA A 52 2.23 -3.90 -7.43
C ALA A 52 1.27 -3.60 -8.59
N GLY A 53 0.00 -3.97 -8.43
CA GLY A 53 -1.03 -3.80 -9.46
C GLY A 53 -1.20 -4.99 -10.42
N THR A 54 -0.64 -6.16 -10.09
CA THR A 54 -0.87 -7.42 -10.83
C THR A 54 -1.68 -8.41 -9.98
N LEU A 55 -2.42 -9.32 -10.62
CA LEU A 55 -3.19 -10.36 -9.89
C LEU A 55 -2.31 -11.49 -9.33
N GLY A 56 -1.14 -11.71 -9.95
CA GLY A 56 -0.22 -12.80 -9.67
C GLY A 56 0.66 -13.07 -10.88
#